data_AF-A0A847MZC9-F1
#
_entry.id   AF-A0A847MZC9-F1
#
_cell.length_a   1.000
_cell.length_b   1.000
_cell.length_c   1.000
_cell.angle_alpha   90.00
_cell.angle_beta   90.00
_cell.angle_gamma   90.00
#
_symmetry.space_group_name_H-M   'P 1'
#
loop_
_entity.id
_entity.type
_entity.pdbx_description
1 polymer ?
#
loop_
_entity_poly.entity_id
_entity_poly.type
_entity_poly.pdbx_seq_one_letter_code
_entity_poly.pdbx_strand_id
1 'polypeptide(L)'
;FREFYLQIFDQVDIMHLLGCCSERIVEAMGFSSKDIEEGSTFLDHLAIQGLADGLTRREIRNQLKQMFLDNRRMDNNFSLACSLLCGSLLGHPVLEEANKDLVLAWMHGDKKIRMTSLRPLGMAPSKITKYSARTMLRSLSELVHLAGFSGLVVLVDDLDVLVDGSGMNPFHYTKMKREDTYESIRQLIDDIDTFGHFLVVYAFGRELLDNENAGLKSYQALWMRIQNEVVSQRINKFSDIIDLDAVAQQVYTPQMLIQMSTKLAQIVQHINVETTVLDEQTAKSLILQAKLGGASLPRLVNQATLGLLGGVQDEEGQYELGV
;
A
#
# COMPACT_ATOMS: atom_id res chain seq x y z
N PHE A 1 -10.97 -8.39 -6.84
CA PHE A 1 -11.17 -7.34 -5.82
C PHE A 1 -11.19 -7.80 -4.35
N ARG A 2 -12.04 -8.75 -3.90
CA ARG A 2 -12.12 -9.13 -2.46
C ARG A 2 -10.76 -9.49 -1.87
N GLU A 3 -10.04 -10.43 -2.49
CA GLU A 3 -8.74 -10.87 -1.98
C GLU A 3 -7.72 -9.73 -2.01
N PHE A 4 -7.75 -8.87 -3.03
CA PHE A 4 -6.88 -7.68 -3.10
C PHE A 4 -7.09 -6.75 -1.89
N TYR A 5 -8.34 -6.42 -1.56
CA TYR A 5 -8.65 -5.65 -0.35
C TYR A 5 -8.15 -6.35 0.93
N LEU A 6 -8.40 -7.65 1.07
CA LEU A 6 -8.02 -8.39 2.29
C LEU A 6 -6.50 -8.44 2.46
N GLN A 7 -5.74 -8.67 1.38
CA GLN A 7 -4.28 -8.67 1.42
C GLN A 7 -3.70 -7.31 1.79
N ILE A 8 -4.34 -6.21 1.38
CA ILE A 8 -3.97 -4.86 1.83
C ILE A 8 -4.32 -4.68 3.31
N PHE A 9 -5.54 -5.05 3.69
CA PHE A 9 -6.03 -4.87 5.06
C PHE A 9 -5.19 -5.65 6.08
N ASP A 10 -4.78 -6.88 5.76
CA ASP A 10 -3.93 -7.72 6.63
C ASP A 10 -2.54 -7.11 6.89
N GLN A 11 -2.07 -6.21 6.02
CA GLN A 11 -0.79 -5.51 6.15
C GLN A 11 -0.92 -4.15 6.86
N VAL A 12 -2.15 -3.71 7.15
CA VAL A 12 -2.42 -2.43 7.81
C VAL A 12 -2.69 -2.67 9.29
N ASP A 13 -1.95 -1.98 10.16
CA ASP A 13 -2.26 -1.95 11.60
C ASP A 13 -3.48 -1.04 11.86
N ILE A 14 -4.66 -1.65 11.77
CA ILE A 14 -5.93 -0.95 11.96
C ILE A 14 -6.07 -0.32 13.34
N MET A 15 -5.53 -0.98 14.38
CA MET A 15 -5.63 -0.50 15.75
C MET A 15 -4.73 0.69 15.98
N HIS A 16 -3.54 0.71 15.38
CA HIS A 16 -2.67 1.89 15.38
C HIS A 16 -3.35 3.10 14.72
N LEU A 17 -3.95 2.92 13.53
CA LEU A 17 -4.67 4.00 12.84
C LEU A 17 -5.83 4.56 13.70
N LEU A 18 -6.61 3.67 14.32
CA LEU A 18 -7.71 4.08 15.21
C LEU A 18 -7.20 4.74 16.50
N GLY A 19 -6.02 4.36 16.97
CA GLY A 19 -5.28 5.04 18.03
C GLY A 19 -4.99 6.50 17.67
N CYS A 20 -4.37 6.75 16.51
CA CYS A 20 -4.12 8.11 16.02
C CYS A 20 -5.42 8.90 15.86
N CYS A 21 -6.50 8.28 15.36
CA CYS A 21 -7.82 8.92 15.30
C CYS A 21 -8.34 9.30 16.71
N SER A 22 -8.15 8.42 17.70
CA SER A 22 -8.57 8.68 19.08
C SER A 22 -7.80 9.86 19.70
N GLU A 23 -6.49 9.95 19.45
CA GLU A 23 -5.66 11.08 19.91
C GLU A 23 -6.17 12.40 19.32
N ARG A 24 -6.52 12.41 18.03
CA ARG A 24 -7.08 13.60 17.37
C ARG A 24 -8.44 14.00 17.94
N ILE A 25 -9.27 13.04 18.36
CA ILE A 25 -10.54 13.33 19.06
C ILE A 25 -10.26 13.97 20.41
N VAL A 26 -9.28 13.46 21.17
CA VAL A 26 -8.87 14.04 22.46
C VAL A 26 -8.39 15.49 22.26
N GLU A 27 -7.56 15.74 21.25
CA GLU A 27 -7.09 17.08 20.87
C GLU A 27 -8.24 18.00 20.45
N ALA A 28 -9.19 17.50 19.65
CA ALA A 28 -10.37 18.27 19.24
C ALA A 28 -11.28 18.65 20.43
N MET A 29 -11.27 17.86 21.50
CA MET A 29 -11.97 18.16 22.75
C MET A 29 -11.19 19.13 23.66
N GLY A 30 -9.99 19.56 23.24
CA GLY A 30 -9.16 20.53 23.97
C GLY A 30 -8.21 19.91 25.00
N PHE A 31 -8.00 18.60 24.97
CA PHE A 31 -7.10 17.88 25.86
C PHE A 31 -5.82 17.44 25.11
N SER A 32 -4.75 17.18 25.85
CA SER A 32 -3.52 16.60 25.30
C SER A 32 -3.59 15.08 25.42
N SER A 33 -3.45 14.37 24.29
CA SER A 33 -3.36 12.90 24.28
C SER A 33 -2.17 12.36 25.07
N LYS A 34 -1.12 13.17 25.22
CA LYS A 34 0.10 12.84 25.97
C LYS A 34 -0.10 12.83 27.49
N ASP A 35 -1.22 13.39 27.96
CA ASP A 35 -1.52 13.48 29.40
C ASP A 35 -2.26 12.22 29.90
N ILE A 36 -2.65 11.33 28.97
CA ILE A 36 -3.32 10.06 29.28
C ILE A 36 -2.24 9.02 29.63
N GLU A 37 -2.34 8.43 30.82
CA GLU A 37 -1.42 7.38 31.27
C GLU A 37 -1.54 6.13 30.39
N GLU A 38 -0.40 5.47 30.16
CA GLU A 38 -0.36 4.24 29.38
C GLU A 38 -1.27 3.17 30.00
N GLY A 39 -2.15 2.59 29.18
CA GLY A 39 -3.15 1.62 29.62
C GLY A 39 -4.46 2.20 30.18
N SER A 40 -4.56 3.52 30.34
CA SER A 40 -5.80 4.21 30.71
C SER A 40 -6.54 4.71 29.48
N THR A 41 -7.88 4.78 29.55
CA THR A 41 -8.67 5.43 28.50
C THR A 41 -8.78 6.93 28.73
N PHE A 42 -9.13 7.68 27.69
CA PHE A 42 -9.42 9.11 27.82
C PHE A 42 -10.51 9.38 28.87
N LEU A 43 -11.54 8.54 28.92
CA LEU A 43 -12.60 8.67 29.91
C LEU A 43 -12.13 8.42 31.34
N ASP A 44 -11.18 7.49 31.55
CA ASP A 44 -10.59 7.25 32.87
C ASP A 44 -9.79 8.46 33.34
N HIS A 45 -9.01 9.07 32.44
CA HIS A 45 -8.29 10.31 32.73
C HIS A 45 -9.25 11.45 33.13
N LEU A 46 -10.36 11.61 32.42
CA LEU A 46 -11.38 12.60 32.78
C LEU A 46 -12.09 12.25 34.09
N ALA A 47 -12.23 10.97 34.43
CA ALA A 47 -12.85 10.55 35.69
C ALA A 47 -12.01 10.98 36.90
N ILE A 48 -10.67 10.89 36.79
CA ILE A 48 -9.74 11.37 37.83
C ILE A 48 -9.92 12.87 38.08
N GLN A 49 -10.22 13.65 37.03
CA GLN A 49 -10.46 15.09 37.12
C GLN A 49 -11.90 15.48 37.46
N GLY A 50 -12.80 14.50 37.67
CA GLY A 50 -14.22 14.75 37.92
C GLY A 50 -15.02 15.24 36.71
N LEU A 51 -14.48 15.06 35.48
CA LEU A 51 -15.05 15.53 34.21
C LEU A 51 -15.73 14.43 33.38
N ALA A 52 -15.76 13.18 33.87
CA ALA A 52 -16.39 12.03 33.18
C ALA A 52 -17.93 12.01 33.32
N ASP A 53 -18.58 13.14 33.03
CA ASP A 53 -20.03 13.30 33.13
C ASP A 53 -20.78 12.90 31.85
N GLY A 54 -22.10 13.06 31.87
CA GLY A 54 -22.96 12.76 30.72
C GLY A 54 -22.73 13.69 29.53
N LEU A 55 -22.26 14.91 29.75
CA LEU A 55 -21.98 15.89 28.70
C LEU A 55 -20.72 15.49 27.92
N THR A 56 -19.64 15.11 28.62
CA THR A 56 -18.42 14.60 28.00
C THR A 56 -18.68 13.34 27.19
N ARG A 57 -19.43 12.37 27.75
CA ARG A 57 -19.80 11.15 27.00
C ARG A 57 -20.61 11.45 25.75
N ARG A 58 -21.50 12.46 25.81
CA ARG A 58 -22.24 12.93 24.63
C ARG A 58 -21.30 13.56 23.62
N GLU A 59 -20.30 14.33 24.07
CA GLU A 59 -19.34 14.97 23.19
C GLU A 59 -18.43 13.95 22.49
N ILE A 60 -17.91 12.94 23.20
CA ILE A 60 -17.17 11.83 22.58
C ILE A 60 -18.00 11.18 21.47
N ARG A 61 -19.30 10.90 21.71
CA ARG A 61 -20.18 10.35 20.68
C ARG A 61 -20.39 11.29 19.49
N ASN A 62 -20.46 12.60 19.73
CA ASN A 62 -20.58 13.59 18.65
C ASN A 62 -19.31 13.61 17.79
N GLN A 63 -18.12 13.60 18.41
CA GLN A 63 -16.84 13.56 17.71
C GLN A 63 -16.68 12.27 16.88
N LEU A 64 -16.98 11.10 17.47
CA LEU A 64 -16.97 9.82 16.75
C LEU A 64 -17.95 9.81 15.58
N LYS A 65 -19.16 10.35 15.78
CA LYS A 65 -20.16 10.47 14.72
C LYS A 65 -19.67 11.37 13.59
N GLN A 66 -19.15 12.56 13.91
CA GLN A 66 -18.67 13.51 12.94
C GLN A 66 -17.48 12.96 12.13
N MET A 67 -16.54 12.29 12.80
CA MET A 67 -15.35 11.73 12.17
C MET A 67 -15.67 10.54 11.26
N PHE A 68 -16.53 9.61 11.70
CA PHE A 68 -16.75 8.35 10.99
C PHE A 68 -18.15 8.26 10.35
N LEU A 69 -19.20 8.41 11.15
CA LEU A 69 -20.56 8.07 10.72
C LEU A 69 -21.15 9.07 9.70
N ASP A 70 -20.79 10.36 9.83
CA ASP A 70 -21.19 11.41 8.89
C ASP A 70 -20.26 11.47 7.66
N ASN A 71 -19.18 10.68 7.64
CA ASN A 71 -18.22 10.64 6.54
C ASN A 71 -18.74 9.79 5.35
N ARG A 72 -19.24 10.47 4.32
CA ARG A 72 -19.76 9.85 3.07
C ARG A 72 -18.72 9.11 2.24
N ARG A 73 -17.43 9.29 2.54
CA ARG A 73 -16.34 8.54 1.87
C ARG A 73 -16.15 7.14 2.43
N MET A 74 -16.79 6.84 3.55
CA MET A 74 -16.73 5.53 4.19
C MET A 74 -18.01 4.72 3.93
N ASP A 75 -17.88 3.40 3.88
CA ASP A 75 -19.02 2.49 3.94
C ASP A 75 -19.65 2.52 5.34
N ASN A 76 -20.97 2.36 5.42
CA ASN A 76 -21.71 2.44 6.68
C ASN A 76 -21.27 1.40 7.73
N ASN A 77 -21.02 0.15 7.33
CA ASN A 77 -20.56 -0.85 8.28
C ASN A 77 -19.10 -0.60 8.69
N PHE A 78 -18.26 -0.15 7.74
CA PHE A 78 -16.86 0.16 8.03
C PHE A 78 -16.74 1.37 8.96
N SER A 79 -17.49 2.44 8.73
CA SER A 79 -17.50 3.63 9.59
C SER A 79 -18.03 3.32 10.99
N LEU A 80 -19.06 2.47 11.10
CA LEU A 80 -19.55 2.00 12.39
C LEU A 80 -18.51 1.14 13.14
N ALA A 81 -17.82 0.24 12.42
CA ALA A 81 -16.71 -0.53 12.99
C ALA A 81 -15.61 0.39 13.55
N CYS A 82 -15.17 1.38 12.77
CA CYS A 82 -14.20 2.38 13.23
C CYS A 82 -14.71 3.16 14.44
N SER A 83 -15.96 3.60 14.43
CA SER A 83 -16.57 4.34 15.55
C SER A 83 -16.64 3.51 16.83
N LEU A 84 -16.96 2.21 16.75
CA LEU A 84 -17.02 1.32 17.91
C LEU A 84 -15.63 1.03 18.47
N LEU A 85 -14.67 0.71 17.60
CA LEU A 85 -13.30 0.38 17.99
C LEU A 85 -12.56 1.61 18.54
N CYS A 86 -12.64 2.76 17.86
CA CYS A 86 -12.05 4.02 18.32
C CYS A 86 -12.72 4.51 19.60
N GLY A 87 -14.05 4.40 19.70
CA GLY A 87 -14.76 4.73 20.94
C GLY A 87 -14.35 3.85 22.12
N SER A 88 -14.09 2.56 21.89
CA SER A 88 -13.54 1.67 22.91
C SER A 88 -12.17 2.12 23.42
N LEU A 89 -11.28 2.61 22.53
CA LEU A 89 -9.99 3.20 22.92
C LEU A 89 -10.16 4.46 23.79
N LEU A 90 -11.19 5.27 23.49
CA LEU A 90 -11.54 6.45 24.29
C LEU A 90 -12.26 6.12 25.61
N GLY A 91 -12.69 4.87 25.81
CA GLY A 91 -13.49 4.43 26.96
C GLY A 91 -15.01 4.65 26.79
N HIS A 92 -15.48 5.11 25.63
CA HIS A 92 -16.90 5.25 25.33
C HIS A 92 -17.25 5.17 23.82
N PRO A 93 -18.18 4.29 23.39
CA PRO A 93 -18.89 3.29 24.20
C PRO A 93 -17.98 2.18 24.71
N VAL A 94 -18.36 1.56 25.83
CA VAL A 94 -17.67 0.36 26.32
C VAL A 94 -18.00 -0.79 25.37
N LEU A 95 -16.96 -1.41 24.82
CA LEU A 95 -17.08 -2.54 23.92
C LEU A 95 -16.41 -3.76 24.57
N GLU A 96 -17.20 -4.81 24.81
CA GLU A 96 -16.69 -6.08 25.31
C GLU A 96 -15.64 -6.68 24.35
N GLU A 97 -14.66 -7.40 24.89
CA GLU A 97 -13.56 -7.99 24.11
C GLU A 97 -14.07 -8.93 23.02
N ALA A 98 -15.07 -9.77 23.31
CA ALA A 98 -15.70 -10.63 22.32
C ALA A 98 -16.35 -9.86 21.16
N ASN A 99 -16.90 -8.67 21.42
CA ASN A 99 -17.46 -7.80 20.39
C ASN A 99 -16.36 -7.08 19.59
N LYS A 100 -15.27 -6.68 20.25
CA LYS A 100 -14.07 -6.13 19.59
C LYS A 100 -13.50 -7.15 18.59
N ASP A 101 -13.30 -8.40 19.02
CA ASP A 101 -12.80 -9.48 18.18
C ASP A 101 -13.75 -9.77 17.02
N LEU A 102 -15.07 -9.74 17.28
CA LEU A 102 -16.08 -9.94 16.25
C LEU A 102 -16.02 -8.84 15.17
N VAL A 103 -15.87 -7.57 15.56
CA VAL A 103 -15.75 -6.46 14.59
C VAL A 103 -14.47 -6.60 13.78
N LEU A 104 -13.33 -6.84 14.44
CA LEU A 104 -12.04 -7.01 13.76
C LEU A 104 -12.07 -8.19 12.80
N ALA A 105 -12.56 -9.35 13.23
CA ALA A 105 -12.66 -10.53 12.38
C ALA A 105 -13.59 -10.27 11.18
N TRP A 106 -14.64 -9.46 11.33
CA TRP A 106 -15.48 -9.06 10.19
C TRP A 106 -14.73 -8.15 9.21
N MET A 107 -13.92 -7.20 9.69
CA MET A 107 -13.10 -6.33 8.84
C MET A 107 -12.04 -7.13 8.05
N HIS A 108 -11.48 -8.18 8.64
CA HIS A 108 -10.62 -9.19 7.98
C HIS A 108 -11.41 -10.17 7.08
N GLY A 109 -12.73 -10.01 6.97
CA GLY A 109 -13.56 -10.83 6.10
C GLY A 109 -13.60 -12.31 6.49
N ASP A 110 -13.45 -12.64 7.78
CA ASP A 110 -13.46 -14.01 8.28
C ASP A 110 -14.79 -14.70 7.91
N LYS A 111 -14.67 -15.84 7.24
CA LYS A 111 -15.78 -16.64 6.74
C LYS A 111 -16.53 -17.38 7.87
N LYS A 112 -15.90 -17.57 9.04
CA LYS A 112 -16.43 -18.32 10.18
C LYS A 112 -17.45 -17.53 10.99
N ILE A 113 -17.48 -16.21 10.85
CA ILE A 113 -18.39 -15.36 11.61
C ILE A 113 -19.84 -15.60 11.18
N ARG A 114 -20.71 -15.76 12.19
CA ARG A 114 -22.15 -15.79 12.00
C ARG A 114 -22.68 -14.37 11.80
N MET A 115 -22.99 -13.96 10.57
CA MET A 115 -23.40 -12.59 10.23
C MET A 115 -24.52 -11.98 11.11
N THR A 116 -25.42 -12.79 11.68
CA THR A 116 -26.46 -12.28 12.57
C THR A 116 -25.92 -11.73 13.90
N SER A 117 -24.70 -12.11 14.32
CA SER A 117 -24.05 -11.57 15.52
C SER A 117 -23.62 -10.12 15.38
N LEU A 118 -23.63 -9.56 14.16
CA LEU A 118 -23.33 -8.15 13.90
C LEU A 118 -24.49 -7.21 14.25
N ARG A 119 -25.73 -7.71 14.26
CA ARG A 119 -26.93 -6.88 14.47
C ARG A 119 -26.97 -6.19 15.84
N PRO A 120 -26.63 -6.83 16.97
CA PRO A 120 -26.56 -6.17 18.27
C PRO A 120 -25.59 -4.98 18.31
N LEU A 121 -24.58 -4.97 17.43
CA LEU A 121 -23.62 -3.87 17.28
C LEU A 121 -24.12 -2.76 16.34
N GLY A 122 -25.35 -2.87 15.82
CA GLY A 122 -25.92 -1.94 14.84
C GLY A 122 -25.43 -2.14 13.41
N MET A 123 -24.55 -3.11 13.17
CA MET A 123 -23.98 -3.40 11.85
C MET A 123 -24.94 -4.26 11.01
N ALA A 124 -25.00 -3.98 9.71
CA ALA A 124 -25.76 -4.81 8.77
C ALA A 124 -25.13 -6.21 8.67
N PRO A 125 -25.92 -7.29 8.67
CA PRO A 125 -25.43 -8.68 8.66
C PRO A 125 -24.96 -9.11 7.26
N SER A 126 -23.92 -8.47 6.74
CA SER A 126 -23.40 -8.68 5.38
C SER A 126 -21.91 -9.06 5.40
N LYS A 127 -21.52 -9.92 4.45
CA LYS A 127 -20.12 -10.29 4.23
C LYS A 127 -19.43 -9.27 3.32
N ILE A 128 -18.11 -9.15 3.45
CA ILE A 128 -17.28 -8.49 2.45
C ILE A 128 -17.23 -9.39 1.21
N THR A 129 -17.75 -8.88 0.10
CA THR A 129 -17.84 -9.57 -1.19
C THR A 129 -16.95 -8.87 -2.21
N LYS A 130 -16.83 -9.43 -3.42
CA LYS A 130 -16.14 -8.74 -4.52
C LYS A 130 -16.77 -7.40 -4.91
N TYR A 131 -18.05 -7.20 -4.60
CA TYR A 131 -18.78 -5.97 -4.90
C TYR A 131 -18.61 -4.90 -3.83
N SER A 132 -18.52 -5.29 -2.54
CA SER A 132 -18.34 -4.35 -1.42
C SER A 132 -16.88 -4.08 -1.08
N ALA A 133 -15.96 -4.98 -1.44
CA ALA A 133 -14.53 -4.84 -1.15
C ALA A 133 -13.92 -3.54 -1.67
N ARG A 134 -14.45 -3.00 -2.77
CA ARG A 134 -13.99 -1.72 -3.30
C ARG A 134 -14.35 -0.56 -2.38
N THR A 135 -15.61 -0.51 -1.92
CA THR A 135 -16.05 0.47 -0.93
C THR A 135 -15.30 0.32 0.39
N MET A 136 -14.96 -0.91 0.79
CA MET A 136 -14.11 -1.16 1.96
C MET A 136 -12.71 -0.56 1.76
N LEU A 137 -12.07 -0.79 0.61
CA LEU A 137 -10.75 -0.24 0.31
C LEU A 137 -10.75 1.30 0.31
N ARG A 138 -11.80 1.92 -0.27
CA ARG A 138 -11.99 3.37 -0.21
C ARG A 138 -12.10 3.87 1.24
N SER A 139 -12.83 3.14 2.08
CA SER A 139 -12.98 3.46 3.51
C SER A 139 -11.67 3.32 4.28
N LEU A 140 -10.86 2.32 3.93
CA LEU A 140 -9.53 2.12 4.50
C LEU A 140 -8.59 3.28 4.15
N SER A 141 -8.56 3.69 2.88
CA SER A 141 -7.75 4.85 2.43
C SER A 141 -8.16 6.14 3.15
N GLU A 142 -9.46 6.37 3.29
CA GLU A 142 -9.99 7.50 4.05
C GLU A 142 -9.60 7.42 5.53
N LEU A 143 -9.66 6.24 6.16
CA LEU A 143 -9.22 6.06 7.55
C LEU A 143 -7.74 6.37 7.74
N VAL A 144 -6.87 5.93 6.82
CA VAL A 144 -5.44 6.26 6.83
C VAL A 144 -5.24 7.77 6.82
N HIS A 145 -6.03 8.49 6.01
CA HIS A 145 -5.99 9.94 5.98
C HIS A 145 -6.51 10.59 7.27
N LEU A 146 -7.64 10.09 7.82
CA LEU A 146 -8.20 10.56 9.09
C LEU A 146 -7.24 10.38 10.27
N ALA A 147 -6.44 9.31 10.25
CA ALA A 147 -5.40 9.04 11.23
C ALA A 147 -4.21 10.03 11.14
N GLY A 148 -4.17 10.88 10.11
CA GLY A 148 -3.15 11.93 9.95
C GLY A 148 -2.06 11.62 8.92
N PHE A 149 -2.13 10.47 8.24
CA PHE A 149 -1.20 10.14 7.16
C PHE A 149 -1.63 10.81 5.83
N SER A 150 -0.70 10.90 4.87
CA SER A 150 -0.99 11.50 3.56
C SER A 150 -1.89 10.62 2.68
N GLY A 151 -1.88 9.30 2.90
CA GLY A 151 -2.65 8.34 2.13
C GLY A 151 -2.05 6.94 2.19
N LEU A 152 -2.67 6.03 1.45
CA LEU A 152 -2.29 4.63 1.33
C LEU A 152 -1.58 4.38 -0.01
N VAL A 153 -0.37 3.82 0.05
CA VAL A 153 0.38 3.35 -1.12
C VAL A 153 0.37 1.83 -1.15
N VAL A 154 -0.08 1.25 -2.25
CA VAL A 154 -0.11 -0.19 -2.48
C VAL A 154 0.84 -0.53 -3.62
N LEU A 155 1.80 -1.41 -3.34
CA LEU A 155 2.75 -1.89 -4.33
C LEU A 155 2.44 -3.37 -4.60
N VAL A 156 2.17 -3.70 -5.86
CA VAL A 156 1.94 -5.06 -6.31
C VAL A 156 3.06 -5.41 -7.28
N ASP A 157 3.89 -6.37 -6.90
CA ASP A 157 5.00 -6.84 -7.73
C ASP A 157 4.63 -8.13 -8.46
N ASP A 158 5.43 -8.46 -9.49
CA ASP A 158 5.38 -9.72 -10.23
C ASP A 158 4.00 -10.06 -10.83
N LEU A 159 3.37 -9.08 -11.50
CA LEU A 159 2.09 -9.32 -12.17
C LEU A 159 2.24 -10.23 -13.42
N ASP A 160 3.47 -10.52 -13.85
CA ASP A 160 3.79 -11.46 -14.94
C ASP A 160 3.30 -12.88 -14.65
N VAL A 161 3.12 -13.22 -13.38
CA VAL A 161 2.51 -14.48 -12.93
C VAL A 161 1.15 -14.78 -13.62
N LEU A 162 0.46 -13.75 -14.14
CA LEU A 162 -0.81 -13.90 -14.85
C LEU A 162 -0.66 -14.52 -16.25
N VAL A 163 0.48 -14.31 -16.91
CA VAL A 163 0.78 -14.83 -18.26
C VAL A 163 1.70 -16.04 -18.23
N ASP A 164 2.29 -16.34 -17.08
CA ASP A 164 3.15 -17.50 -16.90
C ASP A 164 2.40 -18.83 -17.15
N GLY A 165 2.78 -19.49 -18.23
CA GLY A 165 2.30 -20.82 -18.62
C GLY A 165 3.23 -21.96 -18.19
N SER A 166 4.31 -21.66 -17.48
CA SER A 166 5.29 -22.66 -17.06
C SER A 166 4.71 -23.60 -16.00
N GLY A 167 5.04 -24.90 -16.09
CA GLY A 167 4.68 -25.87 -15.05
C GLY A 167 5.48 -25.72 -13.76
N MET A 168 6.43 -24.77 -13.71
CA MET A 168 7.27 -24.51 -12.54
C MET A 168 6.62 -23.53 -11.56
N ASN A 169 5.62 -22.77 -12.01
CA ASN A 169 4.87 -21.88 -11.16
C ASN A 169 3.78 -22.65 -10.39
N PRO A 170 3.83 -22.69 -9.06
CA PRO A 170 2.79 -23.36 -8.27
C PRO A 170 1.42 -22.69 -8.40
N PHE A 171 1.38 -21.44 -8.88
CA PHE A 171 0.16 -20.65 -9.09
C PHE A 171 -0.17 -20.53 -10.57
N HIS A 172 -0.91 -21.52 -11.09
CA HIS A 172 -1.44 -21.42 -12.46
C HIS A 172 -2.76 -20.65 -12.48
N TYR A 173 -2.76 -19.47 -13.14
CA TYR A 173 -3.95 -18.64 -13.27
C TYR A 173 -4.79 -19.02 -14.48
N THR A 174 -6.05 -19.38 -14.22
CA THR A 174 -7.03 -19.60 -15.29
C THR A 174 -7.35 -18.28 -16.01
N LYS A 175 -7.78 -18.36 -17.27
CA LYS A 175 -8.25 -17.19 -18.04
C LYS A 175 -9.27 -16.35 -17.25
N MET A 176 -10.23 -17.00 -16.59
CA MET A 176 -11.24 -16.34 -15.78
C MET A 176 -10.63 -15.53 -14.63
N LYS A 177 -9.63 -16.08 -13.92
CA LYS A 177 -8.97 -15.38 -12.81
C LYS A 177 -8.15 -14.20 -13.29
N ARG A 178 -7.50 -14.34 -14.44
CA ARG A 178 -6.77 -13.25 -15.08
C ARG A 178 -7.67 -12.11 -15.51
N GLU A 179 -8.79 -12.41 -16.17
CA GLU A 179 -9.80 -11.41 -16.55
C GLU A 179 -10.41 -10.72 -15.32
N ASP A 180 -10.67 -11.46 -14.23
CA ASP A 180 -11.12 -10.88 -12.94
C ASP A 180 -10.09 -9.89 -12.35
N THR A 181 -8.80 -10.16 -12.52
CA THR A 181 -7.71 -9.26 -12.09
C THR A 181 -7.67 -8.01 -12.97
N TYR A 182 -7.70 -8.16 -14.30
CA TYR A 182 -7.75 -7.02 -15.23
C TYR A 182 -8.98 -6.15 -15.02
N GLU A 183 -10.15 -6.76 -14.77
CA GLU A 183 -11.36 -6.02 -14.40
C GLU A 183 -11.18 -5.28 -13.07
N SER A 184 -10.48 -5.86 -12.10
CA SER A 184 -10.20 -5.19 -10.82
C SER A 184 -9.31 -3.95 -11.02
N ILE A 185 -8.26 -4.04 -11.86
CA ILE A 185 -7.40 -2.90 -12.19
C ILE A 185 -8.21 -1.83 -12.94
N ARG A 186 -8.99 -2.23 -13.94
CA ARG A 186 -9.85 -1.32 -14.72
C ARG A 186 -10.83 -0.55 -13.82
N GLN A 187 -11.43 -1.23 -12.85
CA GLN A 187 -12.34 -0.64 -11.87
C GLN A 187 -11.66 0.39 -10.96
N LEU A 188 -10.38 0.18 -10.60
CA LEU A 188 -9.61 1.17 -9.83
C LEU A 188 -9.38 2.44 -10.63
N ILE A 189 -9.06 2.31 -11.92
CA ILE A 189 -8.86 3.45 -12.82
C ILE A 189 -10.17 4.23 -13.02
N ASP A 190 -11.30 3.53 -13.18
CA ASP A 190 -12.61 4.19 -13.33
C ASP A 190 -13.02 5.00 -12.09
N ASP A 191 -12.61 4.54 -10.91
CA ASP A 191 -13.07 5.11 -9.65
C ASP A 191 -12.10 6.16 -9.07
N ILE A 192 -11.15 6.68 -9.86
CA ILE A 192 -10.18 7.71 -9.43
C ILE A 192 -10.85 8.94 -8.83
N ASP A 193 -12.04 9.32 -9.30
CA ASP A 193 -12.79 10.47 -8.78
C ASP A 193 -13.40 10.20 -7.39
N THR A 194 -13.56 8.93 -7.03
CA THR A 194 -14.17 8.50 -5.75
C THR A 194 -13.15 7.99 -4.74
N PHE A 195 -11.96 7.60 -5.19
CA PHE A 195 -10.83 7.19 -4.35
C PHE A 195 -9.95 8.39 -3.97
N GLY A 196 -10.08 8.84 -2.72
CA GLY A 196 -9.15 9.80 -2.15
C GLY A 196 -7.92 9.12 -1.56
N HIS A 197 -6.78 9.82 -1.58
CA HIS A 197 -5.58 9.48 -0.79
C HIS A 197 -5.00 8.09 -1.08
N PHE A 198 -5.17 7.56 -2.30
CA PHE A 198 -4.79 6.21 -2.67
C PHE A 198 -3.87 6.21 -3.89
N LEU A 199 -2.75 5.50 -3.80
CA LEU A 199 -1.88 5.20 -4.93
C LEU A 199 -1.67 3.69 -5.00
N VAL A 200 -1.86 3.12 -6.18
CA VAL A 200 -1.49 1.74 -6.46
C VAL A 200 -0.48 1.69 -7.59
N VAL A 201 0.58 0.90 -7.42
CA VAL A 201 1.62 0.68 -8.42
C VAL A 201 1.69 -0.82 -8.70
N TYR A 202 1.57 -1.18 -9.96
CA TYR A 202 1.75 -2.54 -10.44
C TYR A 202 3.09 -2.65 -11.17
N ALA A 203 3.95 -3.55 -10.73
CA ALA A 203 5.20 -3.89 -11.40
C ALA A 203 5.05 -5.22 -12.14
N PHE A 204 5.57 -5.23 -13.38
CA PHE A 204 5.52 -6.35 -14.31
C PHE A 204 6.56 -6.15 -15.41
N GLY A 205 6.95 -7.26 -16.01
CA GLY A 205 7.83 -7.36 -17.15
C GLY A 205 7.11 -7.18 -18.48
N ARG A 206 7.89 -7.12 -19.55
CA ARG A 206 7.38 -6.83 -20.89
C ARG A 206 6.42 -7.90 -21.42
N GLU A 207 6.54 -9.13 -20.96
CA GLU A 207 5.67 -10.24 -21.40
C GLU A 207 4.19 -9.93 -21.18
N LEU A 208 3.85 -9.29 -20.06
CA LEU A 208 2.47 -8.91 -19.74
C LEU A 208 1.89 -7.86 -20.72
N LEU A 209 2.74 -7.07 -21.39
CA LEU A 209 2.35 -6.11 -22.43
C LEU A 209 2.38 -6.71 -23.84
N ASP A 210 3.35 -7.57 -24.13
CA ASP A 210 3.60 -8.09 -25.46
C ASP A 210 2.70 -9.29 -25.80
N ASN A 211 2.24 -10.02 -24.79
CA ASN A 211 1.35 -11.17 -24.99
C ASN A 211 -0.08 -10.71 -25.35
N GLU A 212 -0.41 -10.71 -26.64
CA GLU A 212 -1.74 -10.31 -27.15
C GLU A 212 -2.89 -11.24 -26.68
N ASN A 213 -2.59 -12.50 -26.32
CA ASN A 213 -3.61 -13.50 -25.98
C ASN A 213 -3.96 -13.54 -24.48
N ALA A 214 -2.99 -13.23 -23.62
CA ALA A 214 -3.13 -13.34 -22.17
C ALA A 214 -2.71 -12.08 -21.42
N GLY A 215 -1.92 -11.19 -22.03
CA GLY A 215 -1.46 -9.94 -21.42
C GLY A 215 -2.55 -8.87 -21.30
N LEU A 216 -2.17 -7.65 -20.90
CA LEU A 216 -3.11 -6.55 -20.65
C LEU A 216 -3.96 -6.20 -21.88
N LYS A 217 -3.38 -6.32 -23.08
CA LYS A 217 -4.06 -6.07 -24.35
C LYS A 217 -5.20 -7.05 -24.64
N SER A 218 -5.15 -8.26 -24.06
CA SER A 218 -6.21 -9.25 -24.25
C SER A 218 -7.53 -8.82 -23.59
N TYR A 219 -7.49 -7.83 -22.68
CA TYR A 219 -8.66 -7.29 -22.00
C TYR A 219 -8.93 -5.85 -22.41
N GLN A 220 -9.66 -5.70 -23.52
CA GLN A 220 -9.84 -4.43 -24.21
C GLN A 220 -10.35 -3.30 -23.31
N ALA A 221 -11.22 -3.58 -22.35
CA ALA A 221 -11.78 -2.56 -21.47
C ALA A 221 -10.70 -1.91 -20.58
N LEU A 222 -9.70 -2.67 -20.14
CA LEU A 222 -8.54 -2.13 -19.42
C LEU A 222 -7.59 -1.45 -20.39
N TRP A 223 -7.26 -2.10 -21.51
CA TRP A 223 -6.31 -1.57 -22.50
C TRP A 223 -6.71 -0.17 -22.99
N MET A 224 -8.00 0.05 -23.26
CA MET A 224 -8.52 1.35 -23.71
C MET A 224 -8.32 2.50 -22.71
N ARG A 225 -8.05 2.20 -21.43
CA ARG A 225 -7.81 3.21 -20.38
C ARG A 225 -6.34 3.49 -20.15
N ILE A 226 -5.48 2.48 -20.31
CA ILE A 226 -4.04 2.58 -20.01
C ILE A 226 -3.19 2.86 -21.25
N GLN A 227 -3.74 2.67 -22.45
CA GLN A 227 -3.00 2.93 -23.68
C GLN A 227 -2.68 4.44 -23.81
N ASN A 228 -1.44 4.74 -24.16
CA ASN A 228 -1.04 6.11 -24.44
C ASN A 228 -1.56 6.53 -25.83
N GLU A 229 -2.45 7.52 -25.89
CA GLU A 229 -2.90 8.10 -27.18
C GLU A 229 -1.79 8.92 -27.85
N VAL A 230 -0.90 9.50 -27.06
CA VAL A 230 0.22 10.32 -27.54
C VAL A 230 1.53 9.56 -27.37
N VAL A 231 2.06 9.08 -28.49
CA VAL A 231 3.38 8.42 -28.54
C VAL A 231 4.45 9.45 -28.85
N SER A 232 5.44 9.57 -27.98
CA SER A 232 6.58 10.49 -28.16
C SER A 232 7.89 9.79 -27.86
N GLN A 233 9.01 10.30 -28.37
CA GLN A 233 10.35 9.79 -28.02
C GLN A 233 10.77 10.15 -26.60
N ARG A 234 10.18 11.20 -26.01
CA ARG A 234 10.43 11.57 -24.61
C ARG A 234 9.52 10.77 -23.69
N ILE A 235 10.03 10.40 -22.53
CA ILE A 235 9.22 9.78 -21.48
C ILE A 235 8.07 10.72 -21.10
N ASN A 236 6.85 10.21 -21.19
CA ASN A 236 5.69 10.87 -20.64
C ASN A 236 5.66 10.60 -19.13
N LYS A 237 5.83 11.63 -18.29
CA LYS A 237 5.77 11.49 -16.83
C LYS A 237 4.34 11.34 -16.30
N PHE A 238 3.35 11.54 -17.16
CA PHE A 238 1.93 11.44 -16.86
C PHE A 238 1.30 10.19 -17.48
N SER A 239 2.09 9.25 -18.02
CA SER A 239 1.55 7.99 -18.53
C SER A 239 1.23 7.03 -17.40
N ASP A 240 0.16 6.25 -17.57
CA ASP A 240 -0.25 5.21 -16.62
C ASP A 240 0.74 4.04 -16.58
N ILE A 241 1.44 3.80 -17.69
CA ILE A 241 2.50 2.81 -17.81
C ILE A 241 3.82 3.51 -18.09
N ILE A 242 4.85 3.15 -17.34
CA ILE A 242 6.21 3.68 -17.48
C ILE A 242 7.15 2.52 -17.83
N ASP A 243 7.77 2.57 -19.01
CA ASP A 243 8.85 1.65 -19.38
C ASP A 243 10.14 2.07 -18.66
N LEU A 244 10.55 1.27 -17.68
CA LEU A 244 11.74 1.54 -16.87
C LEU A 244 13.05 1.46 -17.69
N ASP A 245 13.10 0.68 -18.77
CA ASP A 245 14.27 0.64 -19.65
C ASP A 245 14.38 1.93 -20.46
N ALA A 246 13.24 2.43 -20.96
CA ALA A 246 13.19 3.72 -21.66
C ALA A 246 13.55 4.87 -20.71
N VAL A 247 13.05 4.82 -19.46
CA VAL A 247 13.48 5.74 -18.38
C VAL A 247 14.97 5.67 -18.17
N ALA A 248 15.52 4.47 -18.06
CA ALA A 248 16.92 4.29 -17.80
C ALA A 248 17.79 4.90 -18.91
N GLN A 249 17.39 4.75 -20.18
CA GLN A 249 18.11 5.29 -21.32
C GLN A 249 18.13 6.82 -21.39
N GLN A 250 17.11 7.51 -20.89
CA GLN A 250 17.01 8.97 -20.99
C GLN A 250 17.44 9.70 -19.70
N VAL A 251 17.28 9.08 -18.53
CA VAL A 251 17.51 9.72 -17.23
C VAL A 251 18.89 9.41 -16.66
N TYR A 252 19.39 8.19 -16.81
CA TYR A 252 20.69 7.80 -16.24
C TYR A 252 21.86 8.23 -17.14
N THR A 253 22.20 9.52 -17.06
CA THR A 253 23.42 10.06 -17.65
C THR A 253 24.63 9.81 -16.74
N PRO A 254 25.87 9.84 -17.27
CA PRO A 254 27.07 9.74 -16.43
C PRO A 254 27.08 10.76 -15.30
N GLN A 255 26.61 11.98 -15.56
CA GLN A 255 26.51 13.04 -14.55
C GLN A 255 25.51 12.67 -13.45
N MET A 256 24.37 12.07 -13.81
CA MET A 256 23.38 11.61 -12.82
C MET A 256 23.94 10.50 -11.94
N LEU A 257 24.67 9.54 -12.52
CA LEU A 257 25.32 8.46 -11.77
C LEU A 257 26.35 8.98 -10.76
N ILE A 258 27.17 9.95 -11.16
CA ILE A 258 28.12 10.62 -10.26
C ILE A 258 27.36 11.33 -9.12
N GLN A 259 26.26 12.03 -9.43
CA GLN A 259 25.43 12.68 -8.40
C GLN A 259 24.81 11.68 -7.42
N MET A 260 24.31 10.54 -7.91
CA MET A 260 23.78 9.46 -7.08
C MET A 260 24.86 8.91 -6.14
N SER A 261 26.05 8.61 -6.68
CA SER A 261 27.20 8.14 -5.91
C SER A 261 27.64 9.15 -4.86
N THR A 262 27.71 10.44 -5.23
CA THR A 262 28.07 11.53 -4.31
C THR A 262 27.10 11.62 -3.14
N LYS A 263 25.79 11.59 -3.42
CA LYS A 263 24.76 11.63 -2.37
C LYS A 263 24.84 10.41 -1.45
N LEU A 264 25.06 9.21 -2.01
CA LEU A 264 25.23 8.00 -1.22
C LEU A 264 26.46 8.09 -0.32
N ALA A 265 27.61 8.50 -0.87
CA ALA A 265 28.84 8.67 -0.10
C ALA A 265 28.66 9.64 1.07
N GLN A 266 27.95 10.76 0.86
CA GLN A 266 27.64 11.73 1.93
C GLN A 266 26.84 11.10 3.07
N ILE A 267 25.81 10.33 2.76
CA ILE A 267 24.98 9.67 3.78
C ILE A 267 25.78 8.60 4.53
N VAL A 268 26.54 7.80 3.79
CA VAL A 268 27.25 6.62 4.32
C VAL A 268 28.49 7.00 5.14
N GLN A 269 29.14 8.13 4.85
CA GLN A 269 30.21 8.68 5.69
C GLN A 269 29.78 8.92 7.15
N HIS A 270 28.48 9.12 7.41
CA HIS A 270 27.97 9.28 8.77
C HIS A 270 27.97 7.96 9.58
N ILE A 271 28.28 6.83 8.92
CA ILE A 271 28.26 5.48 9.49
C ILE A 271 29.66 4.80 9.38
N ASN A 272 30.73 5.59 9.16
CA ASN A 272 32.13 5.11 9.10
C ASN A 272 32.42 4.00 8.07
N VAL A 273 31.71 3.99 6.93
CA VAL A 273 32.01 3.09 5.81
C VAL A 273 32.82 3.85 4.76
N GLU A 274 33.94 3.28 4.31
CA GLU A 274 34.74 3.86 3.22
C GLU A 274 33.94 3.87 1.91
N THR A 275 33.96 4.99 1.22
CA THR A 275 33.22 5.17 -0.04
C THR A 275 34.10 5.85 -1.08
N THR A 276 33.92 5.45 -2.33
CA THR A 276 34.58 6.04 -3.50
C THR A 276 33.55 6.58 -4.45
N VAL A 277 33.55 7.91 -4.64
CA VAL A 277 32.64 8.53 -5.61
C VAL A 277 33.05 8.13 -7.02
N LEU A 278 32.06 7.79 -7.85
CA LEU A 278 32.25 7.45 -9.24
C LEU A 278 32.90 8.59 -10.04
N ASP A 279 33.81 8.22 -10.94
CA ASP A 279 34.30 9.13 -11.99
C ASP A 279 33.49 8.96 -13.29
N GLU A 280 33.73 9.84 -14.26
CA GLU A 280 32.98 9.84 -15.53
C GLU A 280 33.23 8.58 -16.37
N GLN A 281 34.42 7.99 -16.27
CA GLN A 281 34.76 6.77 -17.02
C GLN A 281 34.02 5.56 -16.45
N THR A 282 34.01 5.42 -15.13
CA THR A 282 33.28 4.35 -14.44
C THR A 282 31.77 4.52 -14.62
N ALA A 283 31.25 5.74 -14.56
CA ALA A 283 29.83 5.98 -14.83
C ALA A 283 29.43 5.55 -16.26
N LYS A 284 30.28 5.81 -17.26
CA LYS A 284 30.04 5.35 -18.65
C LYS A 284 30.11 3.83 -18.78
N SER A 285 31.06 3.17 -18.11
CA SER A 285 31.19 1.70 -18.16
C SER A 285 29.99 1.02 -17.50
N LEU A 286 29.51 1.53 -16.37
CA LEU A 286 28.32 1.01 -15.69
C LEU A 286 27.06 1.11 -16.56
N ILE A 287 26.88 2.21 -17.30
CA ILE A 287 25.76 2.34 -18.26
C ILE A 287 25.83 1.28 -19.35
N LEU A 288 27.03 0.97 -19.84
CA LEU A 288 27.21 -0.06 -20.87
C LEU A 288 26.99 -1.47 -20.31
N GLN A 289 27.48 -1.74 -19.10
CA GLN A 289 27.28 -3.01 -18.41
C GLN A 289 25.80 -3.28 -18.11
N ALA A 290 25.04 -2.27 -17.66
CA ALA A 290 23.62 -2.43 -17.38
C ALA A 290 22.80 -2.84 -18.62
N LYS A 291 23.24 -2.46 -19.83
CA LYS A 291 22.61 -2.89 -21.09
C LYS A 291 22.81 -4.37 -21.40
N LEU A 292 23.83 -5.01 -20.82
CA LEU A 292 24.15 -6.43 -21.02
C LEU A 292 23.39 -7.37 -20.07
N GLY A 293 22.63 -6.80 -19.11
CA GLY A 293 21.65 -7.53 -18.28
C GLY A 293 22.22 -8.14 -17.00
N GLY A 294 21.48 -8.00 -15.89
CA GLY A 294 21.74 -8.70 -14.62
C GLY A 294 21.56 -7.84 -13.35
N ALA A 295 21.83 -6.54 -13.42
CA ALA A 295 21.67 -5.62 -12.28
C ALA A 295 21.21 -4.23 -12.74
N SER A 296 20.30 -3.62 -11.96
CA SER A 296 19.82 -2.27 -12.22
C SER A 296 20.92 -1.23 -12.01
N LEU A 297 20.88 -0.12 -12.76
CA LEU A 297 21.86 0.96 -12.63
C LEU A 297 22.02 1.51 -11.20
N PRO A 298 20.93 1.74 -10.43
CA PRO A 298 21.06 2.12 -9.03
C PRO A 298 21.84 1.10 -8.20
N ARG A 299 21.64 -0.21 -8.42
CA ARG A 299 22.37 -1.27 -7.73
C ARG A 299 23.86 -1.24 -8.07
N LEU A 300 24.20 -1.09 -9.36
CA LEU A 300 25.57 -0.98 -9.82
C LEU A 300 26.27 0.25 -9.23
N VAL A 301 25.60 1.40 -9.18
CA VAL A 301 26.12 2.62 -8.54
C VAL A 301 26.38 2.38 -7.05
N ASN A 302 25.45 1.74 -6.33
CA ASN A 302 25.63 1.44 -4.92
C ASN A 302 26.83 0.52 -4.69
N GLN A 303 26.94 -0.58 -5.46
CA GLN A 303 28.06 -1.51 -5.35
C GLN A 303 29.40 -0.83 -5.65
N ALA A 304 29.45 0.05 -6.64
CA ALA A 304 30.66 0.77 -7.02
C ALA A 304 31.08 1.77 -5.93
N THR A 305 30.09 2.50 -5.40
CA THR A 305 30.32 3.54 -4.39
C THR A 305 30.79 2.94 -3.06
N LEU A 306 30.28 1.76 -2.71
CA LEU A 306 30.61 1.04 -1.48
C LEU A 306 31.82 0.09 -1.63
N GLY A 307 32.50 0.08 -2.78
CA GLY A 307 33.65 -0.80 -3.02
C GLY A 307 33.33 -2.30 -3.14
N LEU A 308 32.05 -2.66 -3.29
CA LEU A 308 31.57 -4.05 -3.39
C LEU A 308 31.64 -4.63 -4.80
N LEU A 309 31.97 -3.81 -5.80
CA LEU A 309 32.04 -4.23 -7.20
C LEU A 309 33.29 -5.09 -7.53
N GLY A 310 34.13 -5.40 -6.54
CA GLY A 310 35.28 -6.29 -6.66
C GLY A 310 35.05 -7.77 -6.28
N GLY A 311 33.79 -8.20 -6.03
CA GLY A 311 33.49 -9.55 -5.52
C GLY A 311 32.77 -10.50 -6.46
N VAL A 312 32.51 -10.13 -7.73
CA VAL A 312 31.69 -10.94 -8.67
C VAL A 312 32.51 -11.50 -9.85
N GLN A 313 33.85 -11.38 -9.82
CA GLN A 313 34.72 -11.96 -10.85
C GLN A 313 35.29 -13.35 -10.52
N ASP A 314 34.96 -13.93 -9.35
CA ASP A 314 35.50 -15.25 -8.92
C ASP A 314 34.42 -16.34 -8.67
N GLU A 315 33.21 -16.21 -9.23
CA GLU A 315 32.21 -17.30 -9.25
C GLU A 315 31.77 -17.71 -10.67
N GLU A 316 32.56 -17.40 -11.71
CA GLU A 316 32.47 -18.11 -12.99
C GLU A 316 33.44 -19.31 -12.97
N GLY A 317 33.02 -20.39 -12.32
CA GLY A 317 33.86 -21.60 -12.28
C GLY A 317 33.32 -22.76 -11.48
N GLN A 318 32.12 -23.25 -11.78
CA GLN A 318 31.73 -24.69 -11.77
C GLN A 318 30.21 -24.86 -11.89
N TYR A 319 29.70 -24.79 -13.12
CA TYR A 319 28.58 -25.66 -13.50
C TYR A 319 29.07 -26.46 -14.71
N GLU A 320 29.66 -27.62 -14.41
CA GLU A 320 29.87 -28.66 -15.41
C GLU A 320 28.50 -29.03 -16.01
N LEU A 321 28.43 -28.94 -17.34
CA LEU A 321 27.38 -29.55 -18.16
C LEU A 321 27.42 -31.07 -17.95
N GLY A 322 26.56 -31.57 -17.07
CA GLY A 322 26.22 -32.98 -16.94
C GLY A 322 24.88 -33.23 -17.62
N VAL A 323 24.95 -33.93 -18.77
CA VAL A 323 23.95 -34.72 -19.51
C VAL A 323 22.53 -34.77 -18.92
#